data_AF-A0A956CPL1-F1
#
_entry.id   AF-A0A956CPL1-F1
#
_cell.length_a   1.000
_cell.length_b   1.000
_cell.length_c   1.000
_cell.angle_alpha   90.00
_cell.angle_beta   90.00
_cell.angle_gamma   90.00
#
_symmetry.space_group_name_H-M   'P 1'
#
loop_
_entity.id
_entity.type
_entity.pdbx_description
1 polymer ?
#
loop_
_entity_poly.entity_id
_entity_poly.type
_entity_poly.pdbx_seq_one_letter_code
_entity_poly.pdbx_strand_id
1 'polypeptide(L)'
;MSVHRSTQQPRSRRSPRRAAGFTLVEMMVALTAGAIAITSIYYVSAASSQHFQEQQLVANMQTAVRLAAERIRADFQRAGFLGSVNPRFNGEGAECAGDFVSSGAPNDYVQGFWLQDGAMTSLLDQQGTNEVQADEVRLVGNYATADEYVAEVLPASQLRIDVNNPAFRRSFGTSGHAADYKDAVLAVFGGGKDPDTAPVRIVRVRTSHGRILLAKLTAVSEGSGTGPILTLDTSNVNTDACFKTTEWVTVAPLMRIQYAVGSWQSASGSKFAGSTPLVGQQAGTVGSVTSQAPALIRREITFDAEKTPVDGTGNADATAQVVLEYLAEFNVDLFVDTRANDSLPPSVVRADDPAVDWTLDSNTNTNDADARNSNSMSTVGPQRIRSVQLRLSTRSPSEDARFTFVARGGSTAPLLRYELDPGVAGAARVRTIQTEIFLPNFSYKGRLNQ
;
A
#
# COMPACT_ATOMS: atom_id res chain seq x y z
N MET A 1 -2.28 66.41 42.50
CA MET A 1 -2.15 66.78 43.93
C MET A 1 -2.66 65.60 44.76
N SER A 2 -1.77 64.71 45.21
CA SER A 2 -2.02 63.88 46.40
C SER A 2 -0.69 63.27 46.82
N VAL A 3 -0.21 63.73 47.97
CA VAL A 3 1.05 63.38 48.60
C VAL A 3 0.81 62.10 49.39
N HIS A 4 1.58 61.04 49.13
CA HIS A 4 1.56 59.84 49.96
C HIS A 4 2.87 59.67 50.75
N ARG A 5 2.64 59.43 52.03
CA ARG A 5 3.51 59.69 53.17
C ARG A 5 4.43 58.49 53.36
N SER A 6 5.73 58.70 53.18
CA SER A 6 6.80 57.78 53.57
C SER A 6 6.69 57.48 55.06
N THR A 7 6.30 56.24 55.38
CA THR A 7 6.30 55.71 56.75
C THR A 7 7.56 54.87 56.88
N GLN A 8 8.63 55.47 57.39
CA GLN A 8 9.87 54.76 57.69
C GLN A 8 9.64 53.78 58.84
N GLN A 9 9.68 52.48 58.53
CA GLN A 9 9.70 51.43 59.55
C GLN A 9 11.06 51.39 60.27
N PRO A 10 11.07 51.19 61.61
CA PRO A 10 12.28 51.10 62.39
C PRO A 10 13.08 49.83 62.02
N ARG A 11 14.35 50.02 61.67
CA ARG A 11 15.32 48.94 61.47
C ARG A 11 15.54 48.19 62.78
N SER A 12 14.88 47.05 62.93
CA SER A 12 15.21 46.01 63.92
C SER A 12 16.68 45.59 63.74
N ARG A 13 17.56 46.04 64.65
CA ARG A 13 18.94 45.56 64.78
C ARG A 13 18.91 44.06 65.08
N ARG A 14 19.20 43.24 64.07
CA ARG A 14 19.47 41.80 64.25
C ARG A 14 20.71 41.64 65.12
N SER A 15 20.57 40.95 66.24
CA SER A 15 21.66 40.48 67.08
C SER A 15 22.61 39.62 66.24
N PRO A 16 23.95 39.79 66.35
CA PRO A 16 24.90 38.92 65.66
C PRO A 16 24.75 37.51 66.24
N ARG A 17 24.22 36.59 65.43
CA ARG A 17 24.21 35.17 65.78
C ARG A 17 25.65 34.72 65.91
N ARG A 18 26.02 34.19 67.09
CA ARG A 18 27.31 33.53 67.31
C ARG A 18 27.47 32.46 66.24
N ALA A 19 28.49 32.62 65.39
CA ALA A 19 28.83 31.62 64.38
C ALA A 19 29.36 30.38 65.10
N ALA A 20 28.49 29.38 65.27
CA ALA A 20 28.90 28.05 65.65
C ALA A 20 29.66 27.45 64.46
N GLY A 21 30.92 27.05 64.67
CA GLY A 21 31.67 26.32 63.66
C GLY A 21 31.02 24.96 63.41
N PHE A 22 30.89 24.57 62.13
CA PHE A 22 30.40 23.25 61.76
C PHE A 22 31.30 22.17 62.34
N THR A 23 30.72 21.23 63.06
CA THR A 23 31.45 20.06 63.52
C THR A 23 31.72 19.12 62.33
N LEU A 24 32.80 18.35 62.38
CA LEU A 24 33.15 17.39 61.33
C LEU A 24 32.00 16.40 61.05
N VAL A 25 31.26 16.02 62.09
CA VAL A 25 30.09 15.13 61.98
C VAL A 25 28.96 15.77 61.18
N GLU A 26 28.66 17.06 61.36
CA GLU A 26 27.64 17.77 60.59
C GLU A 26 27.98 17.82 59.09
N MET A 27 29.26 17.98 58.75
CA MET A 27 29.70 17.94 57.35
C MET A 27 29.54 16.53 56.74
N MET A 28 29.86 15.47 57.49
CA MET A 28 29.67 14.09 57.00
C MET A 28 28.20 13.76 56.77
N VAL A 29 27.32 14.17 57.69
CA VAL A 29 25.86 13.96 57.56
C VAL A 29 25.30 14.76 56.39
N ALA A 30 25.71 16.03 56.24
CA ALA A 30 25.26 16.88 55.14
C ALA A 30 25.69 16.32 53.78
N LEU A 31 26.93 15.84 53.64
CA LEU A 31 27.42 15.21 52.41
C LEU A 31 26.66 13.93 52.09
N THR A 32 26.39 13.09 53.08
CA THR A 32 25.66 11.83 52.89
C THR A 32 24.20 12.10 52.47
N ALA A 33 23.52 13.03 53.15
CA ALA A 33 22.16 13.43 52.79
C ALA A 33 22.10 14.07 51.39
N GLY A 34 23.07 14.91 51.05
CA GLY A 34 23.20 15.49 49.71
C GLY A 34 23.40 14.44 48.62
N ALA A 35 24.26 13.44 48.85
CA ALA A 35 24.50 12.34 47.92
C ALA A 35 23.23 11.49 47.68
N ILE A 36 22.48 11.17 48.74
CA ILE A 36 21.21 10.44 48.63
C ILE A 36 20.17 11.26 47.85
N ALA A 37 20.09 12.57 48.09
CA ALA A 37 19.17 13.44 47.36
C ALA A 37 19.51 13.52 45.85
N ILE A 38 20.78 13.72 45.51
CA ILE A 38 21.23 13.81 44.11
C ILE A 38 21.00 12.49 43.37
N THR A 39 21.34 11.35 43.99
CA THR A 39 21.10 10.02 43.39
C THR A 39 19.61 9.77 43.17
N SER A 40 18.75 10.12 44.13
CA SER A 40 17.29 9.99 43.98
C SER A 40 16.76 10.81 42.80
N ILE A 41 17.20 12.07 42.65
CA ILE A 41 16.80 12.94 41.53
C ILE A 41 17.30 12.36 40.20
N TYR A 42 18.52 11.83 40.16
CA TYR A 42 19.08 11.21 38.97
C TYR A 42 18.26 9.99 38.54
N TYR A 43 17.92 9.08 39.45
CA TYR A 43 17.09 7.91 39.14
C TYR A 43 15.69 8.29 38.62
N VAL A 44 15.04 9.28 39.24
CA VAL A 44 13.70 9.74 38.79
C VAL A 44 13.78 10.40 37.41
N SER A 45 14.81 11.21 37.17
CA SER A 45 15.01 11.87 35.87
C SER A 45 15.32 10.86 34.75
N ALA A 46 16.17 9.87 35.03
CA ALA A 46 16.49 8.79 34.10
C ALA A 46 15.25 7.94 33.75
N ALA A 47 14.47 7.53 34.77
CA ALA A 47 13.23 6.79 34.57
C ALA A 47 12.18 7.59 33.79
N SER A 48 12.04 8.89 34.08
CA SER A 48 11.10 9.77 33.37
C SER A 48 11.49 9.95 31.90
N SER A 49 12.79 10.07 31.60
CA SER A 49 13.31 10.19 30.24
C SER A 49 13.08 8.93 29.42
N GLN A 50 13.31 7.75 30.01
CA GLN A 50 13.01 6.46 29.38
C GLN A 50 11.52 6.33 29.08
N HIS A 51 10.67 6.66 30.05
CA HIS A 51 9.22 6.59 29.85
C HIS A 51 8.75 7.54 28.73
N PHE A 52 9.30 8.75 28.66
CA PHE A 52 9.00 9.69 27.59
C PHE A 52 9.42 9.16 26.21
N GLN A 53 10.62 8.56 26.11
CA GLN A 53 11.10 7.95 24.87
C GLN A 53 10.19 6.78 24.44
N GLU A 54 9.81 5.91 25.37
CA GLU A 54 8.88 4.81 25.10
C GLU A 54 7.50 5.32 24.64
N GLN A 55 6.97 6.34 25.30
CA GLN A 55 5.70 6.96 24.92
C GLN A 55 5.78 7.57 23.52
N GLN A 56 6.87 8.27 23.19
CA GLN A 56 7.08 8.85 21.87
C GLN A 56 7.19 7.76 20.79
N LEU A 57 7.92 6.69 21.06
CA LEU A 57 8.03 5.55 20.14
C LEU A 57 6.66 4.90 19.88
N VAL A 58 5.87 4.68 20.93
CA VAL A 58 4.52 4.12 20.80
C VAL A 58 3.60 5.03 20.00
N ALA A 59 3.63 6.35 20.25
CA ALA A 59 2.84 7.32 19.51
C ALA A 59 3.23 7.37 18.02
N ASN A 60 4.52 7.29 17.71
CA ASN A 60 5.02 7.24 16.34
C ASN A 60 4.56 5.97 15.62
N MET A 61 4.68 4.79 16.24
CA MET A 61 4.22 3.52 15.66
C MET A 61 2.71 3.51 15.39
N GLN A 62 1.91 4.01 16.34
CA GLN A 62 0.45 4.11 16.17
C GLN A 62 0.06 5.05 15.02
N THR A 63 0.77 6.17 14.89
CA THR A 63 0.54 7.12 13.79
C THR A 63 0.94 6.50 12.45
N ALA A 64 2.09 5.84 12.37
CA ALA A 64 2.58 5.18 11.17
C ALA A 64 1.63 4.07 10.69
N VAL A 65 1.21 3.17 11.59
CA VAL A 65 0.30 2.07 11.24
C VAL A 65 -1.07 2.60 10.79
N ARG A 66 -1.54 3.71 11.39
CA ARG A 66 -2.81 4.35 10.99
C ARG A 66 -2.70 4.97 9.59
N LEU A 67 -1.65 5.73 9.31
CA LEU A 67 -1.42 6.31 7.99
C LEU A 67 -1.29 5.23 6.91
N ALA A 68 -0.57 4.15 7.22
CA ALA A 68 -0.44 2.98 6.36
C ALA A 68 -1.81 2.34 6.06
N ALA A 69 -2.62 2.09 7.09
CA ALA A 69 -3.94 1.51 6.93
C ALA A 69 -4.90 2.40 6.13
N GLU A 70 -4.89 3.72 6.33
CA GLU A 70 -5.71 4.65 5.53
C GLU A 70 -5.28 4.67 4.05
N ARG A 71 -3.97 4.58 3.79
CA ARG A 71 -3.45 4.49 2.42
C ARG A 71 -3.89 3.20 1.74
N ILE A 72 -3.75 2.06 2.42
CA ILE A 72 -4.20 0.76 1.92
C ILE A 72 -5.71 0.78 1.69
N ARG A 73 -6.48 1.31 2.65
CA ARG A 73 -7.94 1.46 2.54
C ARG A 73 -8.36 2.25 1.31
N ALA A 74 -7.74 3.40 1.05
CA ALA A 74 -8.05 4.22 -0.11
C ALA A 74 -7.78 3.48 -1.44
N ASP A 75 -6.71 2.69 -1.50
CA ASP A 75 -6.37 1.92 -2.68
C ASP A 75 -7.31 0.72 -2.86
N PHE A 76 -7.62 -0.02 -1.80
CA PHE A 76 -8.58 -1.12 -1.83
C PHE A 76 -9.97 -0.65 -2.29
N GLN A 77 -10.43 0.51 -1.83
CA GLN A 77 -11.71 1.09 -2.27
C GLN A 77 -11.70 1.49 -3.75
N ARG A 78 -10.53 1.74 -4.34
CA ARG A 78 -10.33 2.03 -5.78
C ARG A 78 -10.03 0.79 -6.60
N ALA A 79 -9.82 -0.37 -5.99
CA ALA A 79 -9.70 -1.62 -6.73
C ALA A 79 -10.96 -1.83 -7.59
N GLY A 80 -10.78 -2.26 -8.83
CA GLY A 80 -11.83 -2.37 -9.84
C GLY A 80 -12.39 -1.05 -10.39
N PHE A 81 -12.00 0.12 -9.85
CA PHE A 81 -12.53 1.42 -10.28
C PHE A 81 -12.17 1.67 -11.75
N LEU A 82 -13.18 1.95 -12.57
CA LEU A 82 -13.08 2.10 -14.02
C LEU A 82 -12.38 0.94 -14.76
N GLY A 83 -12.24 -0.22 -14.12
CA GLY A 83 -11.67 -1.43 -14.71
C GLY A 83 -12.73 -2.51 -14.93
N SER A 84 -12.26 -3.77 -14.93
CA SER A 84 -13.11 -4.94 -14.80
C SER A 84 -12.75 -5.66 -13.50
N VAL A 85 -13.77 -6.03 -12.73
CA VAL A 85 -13.56 -6.89 -11.55
C VAL A 85 -13.15 -8.29 -11.99
N ASN A 86 -13.85 -8.82 -13.00
CA ASN A 86 -13.55 -10.09 -13.62
C ASN A 86 -13.80 -10.01 -15.14
N PRO A 87 -12.76 -9.98 -15.99
CA PRO A 87 -12.94 -9.85 -17.44
C PRO A 87 -13.66 -11.05 -18.07
N ARG A 88 -13.67 -12.23 -17.42
CA ARG A 88 -14.31 -13.45 -17.93
C ARG A 88 -15.82 -13.53 -17.67
N PHE A 89 -16.31 -12.90 -16.60
CA PHE A 89 -17.71 -13.03 -16.14
C PHE A 89 -18.61 -11.88 -16.56
N ASN A 90 -18.05 -10.80 -17.09
CA ASN A 90 -18.86 -9.74 -17.65
C ASN A 90 -19.39 -10.22 -19.00
N GLY A 91 -20.61 -10.79 -19.01
CA GLY A 91 -21.36 -11.11 -20.23
C GLY A 91 -21.58 -9.91 -21.18
N GLU A 92 -21.09 -8.73 -20.81
CA GLU A 92 -21.05 -7.48 -21.57
C GLU A 92 -19.75 -7.29 -22.39
N GLY A 93 -18.76 -8.21 -22.29
CA GLY A 93 -17.43 -8.04 -22.91
C GLY A 93 -16.80 -9.29 -23.53
N ALA A 94 -17.46 -10.46 -23.48
CA ALA A 94 -16.91 -11.68 -24.07
C ALA A 94 -16.70 -11.58 -25.59
N GLU A 95 -17.42 -10.68 -26.28
CA GLU A 95 -17.26 -10.45 -27.72
C GLU A 95 -15.98 -9.67 -28.08
N CYS A 96 -15.38 -8.95 -27.11
CA CYS A 96 -14.26 -8.04 -27.36
C CYS A 96 -13.02 -8.26 -26.53
N ALA A 97 -13.08 -9.15 -25.55
CA ALA A 97 -11.89 -9.70 -24.96
C ALA A 97 -11.19 -10.56 -26.02
N GLY A 98 -10.27 -9.92 -26.74
CA GLY A 98 -9.18 -10.64 -27.37
C GLY A 98 -8.50 -11.55 -26.35
N ASP A 99 -7.80 -12.57 -26.84
CA ASP A 99 -7.14 -13.58 -26.02
C ASP A 99 -5.90 -12.99 -25.31
N PHE A 100 -6.09 -11.91 -24.54
CA PHE A 100 -5.15 -11.40 -23.53
C PHE A 100 -4.90 -12.43 -22.41
N VAL A 101 -5.48 -13.63 -22.58
CA VAL A 101 -5.43 -14.82 -21.73
C VAL A 101 -4.39 -15.84 -22.25
N SER A 102 -3.91 -15.77 -23.49
CA SER A 102 -3.09 -16.85 -24.08
C SER A 102 -1.59 -16.61 -24.21
N SER A 103 -1.04 -15.51 -23.69
CA SER A 103 0.43 -15.36 -23.59
C SER A 103 1.09 -16.29 -22.53
N GLY A 104 0.39 -17.34 -22.08
CA GLY A 104 1.01 -18.50 -21.41
C GLY A 104 1.05 -18.44 -19.88
N ALA A 105 0.61 -17.36 -19.24
CA ALA A 105 0.51 -17.27 -17.79
C ALA A 105 -0.97 -17.29 -17.33
N PRO A 106 -1.49 -18.43 -16.85
CA PRO A 106 -2.87 -18.53 -16.38
C PRO A 106 -3.21 -17.59 -15.21
N ASN A 107 -2.24 -16.94 -14.57
CA ASN A 107 -2.43 -16.09 -13.39
C ASN A 107 -2.46 -14.57 -13.67
N ASP A 108 -2.50 -14.14 -14.92
CA ASP A 108 -2.22 -12.74 -15.27
C ASP A 108 -3.41 -11.93 -15.82
N TYR A 109 -4.64 -12.30 -15.43
CA TYR A 109 -5.81 -11.52 -15.81
C TYR A 109 -5.76 -10.10 -15.26
N VAL A 110 -6.33 -9.18 -16.03
CA VAL A 110 -6.70 -7.84 -15.58
C VAL A 110 -7.91 -7.96 -14.66
N GLN A 111 -7.69 -8.48 -13.44
CA GLN A 111 -8.69 -8.65 -12.40
C GLN A 111 -8.53 -7.58 -11.34
N GLY A 112 -9.65 -7.10 -10.81
CA GLY A 112 -9.63 -5.98 -9.86
C GLY A 112 -8.85 -6.28 -8.58
N PHE A 113 -8.77 -7.55 -8.18
CA PHE A 113 -8.15 -7.98 -6.93
C PHE A 113 -7.48 -9.34 -7.11
N TRP A 114 -6.29 -9.49 -6.54
CA TRP A 114 -5.57 -10.74 -6.41
C TRP A 114 -4.82 -10.76 -5.08
N LEU A 115 -4.80 -11.93 -4.44
CA LEU A 115 -4.15 -12.18 -3.16
C LEU A 115 -3.37 -13.47 -3.30
N GLN A 116 -2.14 -13.47 -2.79
CA GLN A 116 -1.40 -14.69 -2.51
C GLN A 116 -1.04 -14.70 -1.03
N ASP A 117 -1.64 -15.66 -0.37
CA ASP A 117 -1.50 -15.87 1.06
C ASP A 117 -0.06 -16.27 1.42
N GLY A 118 0.49 -15.64 2.46
CA GLY A 118 1.78 -15.97 3.05
C GLY A 118 2.99 -15.86 2.13
N ALA A 119 2.82 -15.33 0.90
CA ALA A 119 3.83 -15.28 -0.16
C ALA A 119 5.15 -14.64 0.27
N MET A 120 5.07 -13.69 1.21
CA MET A 120 6.18 -12.87 1.66
C MET A 120 6.59 -13.17 3.11
N THR A 121 6.03 -14.22 3.74
CA THR A 121 6.26 -14.57 5.15
C THR A 121 7.73 -14.88 5.45
N SER A 122 8.45 -15.45 4.49
CA SER A 122 9.89 -15.74 4.63
C SER A 122 10.77 -14.49 4.74
N LEU A 123 10.23 -13.31 4.45
CA LEU A 123 10.93 -12.03 4.57
C LEU A 123 10.79 -11.39 5.96
N LEU A 124 9.96 -11.96 6.84
CA LEU A 124 9.82 -11.51 8.23
C LEU A 124 10.83 -12.22 9.13
N ASP A 125 11.42 -11.50 10.08
CA ASP A 125 12.39 -12.08 11.03
C ASP A 125 11.69 -13.09 11.96
N GLN A 126 12.31 -14.25 12.20
CA GLN A 126 11.83 -15.26 13.16
C GLN A 126 10.35 -15.65 12.94
N GLN A 127 9.91 -15.77 11.69
CA GLN A 127 8.50 -15.93 11.32
C GLN A 127 7.82 -17.12 12.01
N GLY A 128 8.54 -18.24 12.21
CA GLY A 128 8.04 -19.42 12.92
C GLY A 128 7.88 -19.20 14.42
N THR A 129 8.83 -18.50 15.06
CA THR A 129 8.79 -18.17 16.49
C THR A 129 7.68 -17.16 16.80
N ASN A 130 7.49 -16.20 15.91
CA ASN A 130 6.48 -15.15 16.04
C ASN A 130 5.08 -15.58 15.57
N GLU A 131 4.97 -16.70 14.84
CA GLU A 131 3.74 -17.15 14.18
C GLU A 131 3.08 -16.04 13.37
N VAL A 132 3.88 -15.38 12.51
CA VAL A 132 3.46 -14.24 11.68
C VAL A 132 3.34 -14.64 10.22
N GLN A 133 2.67 -13.78 9.48
CA GLN A 133 2.34 -13.98 8.07
C GLN A 133 2.43 -12.66 7.33
N ALA A 134 2.84 -12.77 6.07
CA ALA A 134 2.90 -11.65 5.16
C ALA A 134 2.40 -12.05 3.78
N ASP A 135 1.31 -11.42 3.39
CA ASP A 135 0.64 -11.66 2.12
C ASP A 135 1.20 -10.78 1.01
N GLU A 136 0.87 -11.16 -0.22
CA GLU A 136 1.04 -10.30 -1.37
C GLU A 136 -0.33 -9.94 -1.95
N VAL A 137 -0.61 -8.64 -2.08
CA VAL A 137 -1.85 -8.16 -2.68
C VAL A 137 -1.56 -7.41 -3.96
N ARG A 138 -2.32 -7.70 -5.01
CA ARG A 138 -2.33 -6.92 -6.24
C ARG A 138 -3.73 -6.39 -6.52
N LEU A 139 -3.81 -5.11 -6.84
CA LEU A 139 -5.05 -4.41 -7.11
C LEU A 139 -4.98 -3.79 -8.50
N VAL A 140 -6.06 -3.87 -9.27
CA VAL A 140 -6.15 -3.24 -10.59
C VAL A 140 -7.27 -2.23 -10.62
N GLY A 141 -7.02 -1.06 -11.18
CA GLY A 141 -8.02 0.01 -11.31
C GLY A 141 -7.40 1.31 -11.82
N ASN A 142 -8.21 2.35 -11.96
CA ASN A 142 -7.71 3.70 -12.20
C ASN A 142 -7.27 4.35 -10.88
N TYR A 143 -5.96 4.31 -10.62
CA TYR A 143 -5.33 4.96 -9.47
C TYR A 143 -4.72 6.33 -9.80
N ALA A 144 -4.62 6.67 -11.08
CA ALA A 144 -4.03 7.93 -11.53
C ALA A 144 -5.06 9.07 -11.45
N THR A 145 -6.29 8.81 -11.88
CA THR A 145 -7.32 9.84 -12.02
C THR A 145 -8.68 9.36 -11.51
N ALA A 146 -9.65 10.26 -11.44
CA ALA A 146 -11.03 9.94 -11.05
C ALA A 146 -11.97 9.85 -12.27
N ASP A 147 -11.41 9.98 -13.46
CA ASP A 147 -12.14 10.34 -14.68
C ASP A 147 -11.99 9.27 -15.76
N GLU A 148 -12.99 9.25 -16.65
CA GLU A 148 -12.94 8.55 -17.94
C GLU A 148 -12.95 9.59 -19.05
N TYR A 149 -12.18 9.34 -20.11
CA TYR A 149 -11.92 10.30 -21.16
C TYR A 149 -12.63 9.91 -22.44
N VAL A 150 -13.30 10.85 -23.09
CA VAL A 150 -13.89 10.61 -24.42
C VAL A 150 -12.76 10.61 -25.45
N ALA A 151 -12.76 9.62 -26.32
CA ALA A 151 -11.80 9.50 -27.41
C ALA A 151 -12.51 9.10 -28.72
N GLU A 152 -11.92 9.50 -29.83
CA GLU A 152 -12.32 9.09 -31.18
C GLU A 152 -11.46 7.90 -31.63
N VAL A 153 -12.09 6.87 -32.17
CA VAL A 153 -11.40 5.73 -32.77
C VAL A 153 -10.88 6.11 -34.16
N LEU A 154 -9.56 6.17 -34.28
CA LEU A 154 -8.83 6.40 -35.52
C LEU A 154 -8.45 5.06 -36.19
N PRO A 155 -8.05 5.07 -37.48
CA PRO A 155 -7.46 3.91 -38.13
C PRO A 155 -6.22 3.38 -37.39
N ALA A 156 -5.82 2.15 -37.69
CA ALA A 156 -4.62 1.53 -37.12
C ALA A 156 -4.61 1.41 -35.58
N SER A 157 -5.78 1.15 -34.98
CA SER A 157 -5.92 0.92 -33.52
C SER A 157 -5.47 2.11 -32.66
N GLN A 158 -5.69 3.32 -33.17
CA GLN A 158 -5.37 4.55 -32.46
C GLN A 158 -6.64 5.16 -31.85
N LEU A 159 -6.51 5.74 -30.66
CA LEU A 159 -7.55 6.51 -29.99
C LEU A 159 -7.07 7.93 -29.78
N ARG A 160 -7.80 8.92 -30.27
CA ARG A 160 -7.50 10.33 -30.01
C ARG A 160 -8.38 10.87 -28.89
N ILE A 161 -7.78 11.24 -27.76
CA ILE A 161 -8.54 11.79 -26.63
C ILE A 161 -9.00 13.22 -26.93
N ASP A 162 -10.27 13.49 -26.68
CA ASP A 162 -10.83 14.85 -26.82
C ASP A 162 -10.40 15.74 -25.65
N VAL A 163 -9.51 16.68 -25.95
CA VAL A 163 -9.00 17.67 -24.98
C VAL A 163 -10.02 18.73 -24.56
N ASN A 164 -11.14 18.85 -25.30
CA ASN A 164 -12.22 19.75 -24.94
C ASN A 164 -13.16 19.16 -23.89
N ASN A 165 -13.06 17.84 -23.64
CA ASN A 165 -13.87 17.19 -22.63
C ASN A 165 -13.56 17.75 -21.22
N PRO A 166 -14.58 18.08 -20.40
CA PRO A 166 -14.37 18.54 -19.03
C PRO A 166 -13.53 17.58 -18.16
N ALA A 167 -13.65 16.27 -18.36
CA ALA A 167 -12.86 15.26 -17.66
C ALA A 167 -11.37 15.36 -17.98
N PHE A 168 -11.03 15.60 -19.25
CA PHE A 168 -9.65 15.86 -19.65
C PHE A 168 -9.13 17.13 -18.97
N ARG A 169 -9.90 18.22 -19.02
CA ARG A 169 -9.48 19.50 -18.42
C ARG A 169 -9.30 19.46 -16.91
N ARG A 170 -10.10 18.65 -16.19
CA ARG A 170 -9.92 18.43 -14.75
C ARG A 170 -8.62 17.67 -14.44
N SER A 171 -8.30 16.67 -15.25
CA SER A 171 -7.13 15.81 -15.02
C SER A 171 -5.81 16.43 -15.48
N PHE A 172 -5.84 17.20 -16.58
CA PHE A 172 -4.63 17.64 -17.29
C PHE A 172 -4.54 19.15 -17.51
N GLY A 173 -5.56 19.93 -17.12
CA GLY A 173 -5.61 21.36 -17.34
C GLY A 173 -6.16 21.77 -18.72
N THR A 174 -6.09 23.07 -19.03
CA THR A 174 -6.65 23.63 -20.27
C THR A 174 -5.69 23.47 -21.46
N SER A 175 -6.25 23.15 -22.62
CA SER A 175 -5.55 22.79 -23.87
C SER A 175 -4.85 23.95 -24.61
N GLY A 176 -4.30 24.94 -23.89
CA GLY A 176 -3.66 26.12 -24.47
C GLY A 176 -2.29 25.85 -25.10
N HIS A 177 -1.51 24.93 -24.53
CA HIS A 177 -0.23 24.50 -25.09
C HIS A 177 -0.08 22.98 -24.94
N ALA A 178 0.21 22.28 -26.05
CA ALA A 178 0.41 20.83 -26.07
C ALA A 178 1.53 20.38 -25.10
N ALA A 179 2.55 21.24 -24.91
CA ALA A 179 3.64 21.01 -23.97
C ALA A 179 3.16 20.93 -22.51
N ASP A 180 2.08 21.62 -22.12
CA ASP A 180 1.67 21.74 -20.72
C ASP A 180 1.04 20.45 -20.18
N TYR A 181 0.37 19.66 -21.02
CA TYR A 181 -0.29 18.42 -20.60
C TYR A 181 0.44 17.15 -21.02
N LYS A 182 1.47 17.24 -21.87
CA LYS A 182 2.24 16.08 -22.36
C LYS A 182 2.72 15.19 -21.23
N ASP A 183 3.48 15.76 -20.30
CA ASP A 183 4.11 15.01 -19.22
C ASP A 183 3.07 14.39 -18.29
N ALA A 184 1.96 15.09 -18.08
CA ALA A 184 0.85 14.58 -17.28
C ALA A 184 0.13 13.42 -17.98
N VAL A 185 -0.16 13.52 -19.28
CA VAL A 185 -0.77 12.43 -20.05
C VAL A 185 0.17 11.23 -20.13
N LEU A 186 1.47 11.45 -20.34
CA LEU A 186 2.47 10.38 -20.36
C LEU A 186 2.64 9.75 -18.97
N ALA A 187 2.54 10.53 -17.89
CA ALA A 187 2.51 10.01 -16.53
C ALA A 187 1.24 9.20 -16.23
N VAL A 188 0.09 9.52 -16.84
CA VAL A 188 -1.21 8.85 -16.64
C VAL A 188 -1.42 7.63 -17.54
N PHE A 189 -0.92 7.64 -18.78
CA PHE A 189 -1.10 6.54 -19.73
C PHE A 189 0.18 5.78 -20.04
N GLY A 190 1.34 6.46 -20.06
CA GLY A 190 2.63 5.86 -20.40
C GLY A 190 3.40 5.25 -19.22
N GLY A 191 3.03 5.56 -17.98
CA GLY A 191 3.78 5.12 -16.79
C GLY A 191 5.05 5.93 -16.52
N GLY A 192 5.17 7.14 -17.09
CA GLY A 192 6.29 8.06 -16.85
C GLY A 192 7.60 7.67 -17.55
N LYS A 193 7.58 6.73 -18.50
CA LYS A 193 8.73 6.38 -19.35
C LYS A 193 8.94 7.39 -20.48
N ASP A 194 10.17 7.38 -21.01
CA ASP A 194 10.51 7.95 -22.32
C ASP A 194 9.47 7.49 -23.37
N PRO A 195 8.88 8.40 -24.17
CA PRO A 195 7.88 8.06 -25.20
C PRO A 195 8.28 6.93 -26.15
N ASP A 196 9.59 6.65 -26.29
CA ASP A 196 10.12 5.58 -27.13
C ASP A 196 10.10 4.18 -26.48
N THR A 197 9.79 4.09 -25.19
CA THR A 197 9.65 2.81 -24.48
C THR A 197 8.18 2.42 -24.39
N ALA A 198 7.87 1.15 -24.71
CA ALA A 198 6.50 0.64 -24.72
C ALA A 198 5.75 1.00 -23.42
N PRO A 199 4.56 1.61 -23.52
CA PRO A 199 3.72 1.90 -22.37
C PRO A 199 3.45 0.64 -21.56
N VAL A 200 3.42 0.83 -20.25
CA VAL A 200 3.33 -0.27 -19.29
C VAL A 200 1.88 -0.53 -18.84
N ARG A 201 0.97 0.38 -19.18
CA ARG A 201 -0.42 0.36 -18.70
C ARG A 201 -1.38 -0.25 -19.70
N ILE A 202 -2.50 -0.72 -19.15
CA ILE A 202 -3.65 -1.17 -19.92
C ILE A 202 -4.68 -0.05 -19.90
N VAL A 203 -5.47 0.08 -20.96
CA VAL A 203 -6.64 0.97 -21.00
C VAL A 203 -7.90 0.14 -21.08
N ARG A 204 -8.91 0.57 -20.34
CA ARG A 204 -10.30 0.17 -20.58
C ARG A 204 -10.88 1.09 -21.63
N VAL A 205 -11.36 0.53 -22.73
CA VAL A 205 -12.11 1.25 -23.77
C VAL A 205 -13.55 0.78 -23.72
N ARG A 206 -14.50 1.70 -23.68
CA ARG A 206 -15.93 1.39 -23.67
C ARG A 206 -16.66 2.00 -24.88
N THR A 207 -17.35 1.09 -25.54
CA THR A 207 -18.51 1.21 -26.42
C THR A 207 -19.49 2.33 -26.16
N SER A 208 -19.92 3.08 -27.18
CA SER A 208 -21.26 3.68 -27.18
C SER A 208 -22.36 2.61 -27.01
N HIS A 209 -22.08 1.36 -27.43
CA HIS A 209 -22.95 0.19 -27.27
C HIS A 209 -22.72 -0.57 -25.95
N GLY A 210 -21.92 -0.04 -25.03
CA GLY A 210 -21.63 -0.67 -23.74
C GLY A 210 -20.57 -1.78 -23.77
N ARG A 211 -20.07 -2.15 -24.95
CA ARG A 211 -18.97 -3.13 -25.09
C ARG A 211 -17.70 -2.64 -24.42
N ILE A 212 -16.96 -3.53 -23.76
CA ILE A 212 -15.72 -3.19 -23.07
C ILE A 212 -14.55 -3.94 -23.72
N LEU A 213 -13.48 -3.21 -24.04
CA LEU A 213 -12.17 -3.75 -24.41
C LEU A 213 -11.16 -3.38 -23.32
N LEU A 214 -10.30 -4.32 -22.98
CA LEU A 214 -9.07 -4.07 -22.23
C LEU A 214 -7.92 -4.26 -23.22
N ALA A 215 -7.12 -3.21 -23.43
CA ALA A 215 -6.01 -3.26 -24.38
C ALA A 215 -4.74 -2.70 -23.76
N LYS A 216 -3.60 -3.35 -24.05
CA LYS A 216 -2.29 -2.81 -23.72
C LYS A 216 -1.99 -1.61 -24.63
N LEU A 217 -1.36 -0.58 -24.08
CA LEU A 217 -0.87 0.54 -24.87
C LEU A 217 0.50 0.21 -25.47
N THR A 218 0.72 0.51 -26.75
CA THR A 218 2.01 0.36 -27.44
C THR A 218 2.72 1.68 -27.65
N ALA A 219 1.99 2.80 -27.68
CA ALA A 219 2.55 4.14 -27.68
C ALA A 219 1.55 5.16 -27.11
N VAL A 220 2.07 6.26 -26.59
CA VAL A 220 1.31 7.47 -26.24
C VAL A 220 2.01 8.65 -26.90
N SER A 221 1.32 9.34 -27.80
CA SER A 221 1.88 10.49 -28.54
C SER A 221 1.01 11.72 -28.37
N GLU A 222 1.59 12.91 -28.56
CA GLU A 222 0.91 14.19 -28.32
C GLU A 222 -0.20 14.53 -29.33
N GLY A 223 -0.17 13.89 -30.52
CA GLY A 223 -1.04 14.24 -31.64
C GLY A 223 -0.80 15.66 -32.18
N SER A 224 -1.30 15.96 -33.38
CA SER A 224 -1.17 17.29 -33.99
C SER A 224 -2.29 18.22 -33.50
N GLY A 225 -2.10 18.86 -32.33
CA GLY A 225 -2.96 19.94 -31.80
C GLY A 225 -4.44 19.58 -31.50
N THR A 226 -4.85 18.34 -31.78
CA THR A 226 -6.22 17.83 -31.62
C THR A 226 -6.37 16.89 -30.43
N GLY A 227 -5.29 16.70 -29.66
CA GLY A 227 -5.25 15.87 -28.47
C GLY A 227 -4.31 14.67 -28.58
N PRO A 228 -3.98 14.05 -27.44
CA PRO A 228 -3.05 12.93 -27.40
C PRO A 228 -3.65 11.69 -28.08
N ILE A 229 -2.79 10.95 -28.76
CA ILE A 229 -3.11 9.71 -29.45
C ILE A 229 -2.54 8.54 -28.66
N LEU A 230 -3.43 7.62 -28.27
CA LEU A 230 -3.09 6.34 -27.68
C LEU A 230 -3.06 5.27 -28.78
N THR A 231 -1.96 4.54 -28.90
CA THR A 231 -1.89 3.39 -29.82
C THR A 231 -2.09 2.11 -29.01
N LEU A 232 -3.06 1.30 -29.42
CA LEU A 232 -3.42 0.05 -28.75
C LEU A 232 -2.67 -1.14 -29.38
N ASP A 233 -2.30 -2.12 -28.55
CA ASP A 233 -1.98 -3.47 -29.00
C ASP A 233 -3.28 -4.22 -29.27
N THR A 234 -3.57 -4.44 -30.55
CA THR A 234 -4.76 -5.18 -31.00
C THR A 234 -4.42 -6.51 -31.65
N SER A 235 -3.17 -6.99 -31.51
CA SER A 235 -2.70 -8.25 -32.10
C SER A 235 -3.61 -9.45 -31.77
N ASN A 236 -4.23 -9.44 -30.58
CA ASN A 236 -5.13 -10.48 -30.11
C ASN A 236 -6.61 -10.08 -30.10
N VAL A 237 -6.97 -8.90 -30.58
CA VAL A 237 -8.33 -8.34 -30.51
C VAL A 237 -8.95 -8.34 -31.90
N ASN A 238 -10.17 -8.87 -32.03
CA ASN A 238 -10.96 -8.67 -33.25
C ASN A 238 -11.49 -7.23 -33.29
N THR A 239 -10.68 -6.30 -33.81
CA THR A 239 -11.00 -4.87 -33.82
C THR A 239 -12.29 -4.57 -34.56
N ASP A 240 -12.55 -5.28 -35.67
CA ASP A 240 -13.72 -5.07 -36.52
C ASP A 240 -15.03 -5.49 -35.81
N ALA A 241 -14.96 -6.48 -34.92
CA ALA A 241 -16.09 -6.87 -34.09
C ALA A 241 -16.36 -5.87 -32.95
N CYS A 242 -15.36 -5.09 -32.55
CA CYS A 242 -15.40 -4.33 -31.30
C CYS A 242 -15.59 -2.84 -31.46
N PHE A 243 -14.95 -2.23 -32.45
CA PHE A 243 -15.01 -0.80 -32.68
C PHE A 243 -15.10 -0.54 -34.17
N LYS A 244 -15.97 0.39 -34.56
CA LYS A 244 -15.94 0.92 -35.93
C LYS A 244 -15.00 2.13 -35.97
N THR A 245 -14.27 2.29 -37.07
CA THR A 245 -13.55 3.54 -37.31
C THR A 245 -14.54 4.71 -37.21
N THR A 246 -14.12 5.83 -36.62
CA THR A 246 -14.96 7.03 -36.32
C THR A 246 -15.99 6.90 -35.19
N GLU A 247 -16.03 5.77 -34.46
CA GLU A 247 -16.85 5.67 -33.25
C GLU A 247 -16.23 6.49 -32.10
N TRP A 248 -17.08 7.14 -31.32
CA TRP A 248 -16.69 7.77 -30.06
C TRP A 248 -16.75 6.74 -28.93
N VAL A 249 -15.66 6.65 -28.18
CA VAL A 249 -15.50 5.71 -27.07
C VAL A 249 -15.11 6.46 -25.81
N THR A 250 -15.24 5.80 -24.67
CA THR A 250 -14.69 6.29 -23.41
C THR A 250 -13.50 5.44 -23.00
N VAL A 251 -12.45 6.07 -22.45
CA VAL A 251 -11.16 5.44 -22.15
C VAL A 251 -10.76 5.74 -20.72
N ALA A 252 -10.36 4.71 -19.98
CA ALA A 252 -9.81 4.86 -18.64
C ALA A 252 -8.45 4.14 -18.53
N PRO A 253 -7.41 4.78 -17.97
CA PRO A 253 -6.15 4.09 -17.68
C PRO A 253 -6.33 3.13 -16.52
N LEU A 254 -5.72 1.94 -16.64
CA LEU A 254 -5.66 0.94 -15.60
C LEU A 254 -4.21 0.75 -15.16
N MET A 255 -4.01 0.74 -13.85
CA MET A 255 -2.74 0.50 -13.20
C MET A 255 -2.87 -0.74 -12.33
N ARG A 256 -1.76 -1.46 -12.15
CA ARG A 256 -1.66 -2.58 -11.22
C ARG A 256 -0.78 -2.17 -10.05
N ILE A 257 -1.37 -2.07 -8.87
CA ILE A 257 -0.67 -1.74 -7.63
C ILE A 257 -0.39 -3.03 -6.88
N GLN A 258 0.85 -3.20 -6.42
CA GLN A 258 1.28 -4.32 -5.59
C GLN A 258 1.60 -3.80 -4.19
N TYR A 259 1.07 -4.49 -3.18
CA TYR A 259 1.52 -4.44 -1.80
C TYR A 259 2.25 -5.73 -1.49
N ALA A 260 3.52 -5.61 -1.11
CA ALA A 260 4.37 -6.74 -0.77
C ALA A 260 5.34 -6.33 0.34
N VAL A 261 5.77 -7.32 1.13
CA VAL A 261 6.90 -7.11 2.03
C VAL A 261 8.18 -7.10 1.23
N GLY A 262 9.06 -6.17 1.55
CA GLY A 262 10.40 -6.15 1.01
C GLY A 262 11.34 -5.42 1.94
N SER A 263 12.58 -5.28 1.50
CA SER A 263 13.56 -4.49 2.22
C SER A 263 13.53 -3.03 1.78
N TRP A 264 13.87 -2.12 2.69
CA TRP A 264 13.89 -0.68 2.37
C TRP A 264 14.88 -0.34 1.23
N GLN A 265 15.96 -1.12 1.05
CA GLN A 265 16.93 -0.89 -0.02
C GLN A 265 16.42 -1.33 -1.39
N SER A 266 15.56 -2.36 -1.44
CA SER A 266 14.93 -2.78 -2.70
C SER A 266 13.98 -1.72 -3.24
N ALA A 267 13.33 -0.94 -2.36
CA ALA A 267 12.56 0.24 -2.76
C ALA A 267 13.44 1.44 -3.12
N SER A 268 14.70 1.45 -2.68
CA SER A 268 15.63 2.57 -2.86
C SER A 268 16.58 2.39 -4.05
N GLY A 269 16.04 2.07 -5.23
CA GLY A 269 16.66 2.56 -6.46
C GLY A 269 17.06 4.03 -6.24
N SER A 270 18.24 4.42 -6.72
CA SER A 270 19.09 5.56 -6.30
C SER A 270 18.45 6.96 -6.14
N LYS A 271 17.14 7.11 -6.29
CA LYS A 271 16.32 8.30 -6.02
C LYS A 271 15.70 8.36 -4.62
N PHE A 272 15.57 7.26 -3.86
CA PHE A 272 15.16 7.32 -2.44
C PHE A 272 16.33 7.46 -1.46
N ALA A 273 17.56 7.59 -1.95
CA ALA A 273 18.72 7.98 -1.13
C ALA A 273 18.57 9.36 -0.45
N GLY A 274 17.51 10.12 -0.78
CA GLY A 274 17.12 11.36 -0.10
C GLY A 274 15.85 11.27 0.76
N SER A 275 15.08 10.18 0.71
CA SER A 275 14.05 9.95 1.73
C SER A 275 14.75 9.36 2.94
N THR A 276 15.13 10.24 3.86
CA THR A 276 15.47 9.81 5.21
C THR A 276 14.38 8.87 5.70
N PRO A 277 14.72 7.69 6.27
CA PRO A 277 13.72 6.83 6.90
C PRO A 277 12.85 7.69 7.82
N LEU A 278 11.54 7.44 7.83
CA LEU A 278 10.57 8.29 8.55
C LEU A 278 10.93 8.42 10.03
N VAL A 279 11.65 7.43 10.54
CA VAL A 279 12.39 7.48 11.80
C VAL A 279 13.88 7.50 11.50
N GLY A 280 14.57 8.60 11.83
CA GLY A 280 16.00 8.77 11.59
C GLY A 280 16.79 7.55 12.04
N GLN A 281 17.39 6.83 11.07
CA GLN A 281 18.23 5.69 11.37
C GLN A 281 19.46 6.17 12.16
N GLN A 282 19.52 5.83 13.44
CA GLN A 282 20.82 5.57 14.03
C GLN A 282 21.31 4.27 13.41
N ALA A 283 22.20 4.38 12.42
CA ALA A 283 23.03 3.29 11.96
C ALA A 283 23.98 2.87 13.10
N GLY A 284 23.41 2.27 14.14
CA GLY A 284 24.17 1.53 15.14
C GLY A 284 24.48 0.18 14.55
N THR A 285 25.78 -0.10 14.37
CA THR A 285 26.30 -1.42 14.06
C THR A 285 25.99 -2.36 15.24
N VAL A 286 24.74 -2.81 15.34
CA VAL A 286 24.36 -3.92 16.23
C VAL A 286 24.80 -5.19 15.53
N GLY A 287 25.59 -6.01 16.22
CA GLY A 287 26.34 -7.12 15.64
C GLY A 287 25.50 -8.05 14.75
N SER A 288 26.02 -8.34 13.56
CA SER A 288 25.70 -9.49 12.70
C SER A 288 24.23 -9.77 12.30
N VAL A 289 23.26 -8.91 12.58
CA VAL A 289 21.94 -8.98 11.94
C VAL A 289 22.02 -8.18 10.64
N THR A 290 22.44 -8.85 9.57
CA THR A 290 22.42 -8.30 8.19
C THR A 290 21.01 -8.23 7.60
N SER A 291 19.96 -8.64 8.33
CA SER A 291 18.58 -8.50 7.84
C SER A 291 18.15 -7.05 7.96
N GLN A 292 17.87 -6.46 6.80
CA GLN A 292 17.26 -5.15 6.72
C GLN A 292 15.86 -5.25 7.31
N ALA A 293 15.45 -4.24 8.09
CA ALA A 293 14.12 -4.24 8.68
C ALA A 293 13.05 -4.40 7.58
N PRO A 294 12.14 -5.38 7.71
CA PRO A 294 11.07 -5.57 6.75
C PRO A 294 10.17 -4.35 6.69
N ALA A 295 9.75 -3.98 5.49
CA ALA A 295 8.85 -2.87 5.23
C ALA A 295 7.73 -3.31 4.30
N LEU A 296 6.55 -2.71 4.47
CA LEU A 296 5.48 -2.84 3.50
C LEU A 296 5.72 -1.84 2.37
N ILE A 297 5.87 -2.35 1.15
CA ILE A 297 6.11 -1.56 -0.03
C ILE A 297 4.85 -1.56 -0.89
N ARG A 298 4.45 -0.37 -1.32
CA ARG A 298 3.45 -0.16 -2.37
C ARG A 298 4.19 0.24 -3.63
N ARG A 299 3.96 -0.46 -4.74
CA ARG A 299 4.52 -0.06 -6.05
C ARG A 299 3.56 -0.32 -7.19
N GLU A 300 3.77 0.36 -8.30
CA GLU A 300 3.11 0.03 -9.55
C GLU A 300 3.93 -1.05 -10.25
N ILE A 301 3.26 -2.10 -10.72
CA ILE A 301 3.86 -3.18 -11.50
C ILE A 301 3.21 -3.25 -12.88
N THR A 302 3.92 -3.83 -13.83
CA THR A 302 3.45 -4.04 -15.19
C THR A 302 2.38 -5.14 -15.24
N PHE A 303 1.70 -5.20 -16.38
CA PHE A 303 0.77 -6.28 -16.73
C PHE A 303 1.45 -7.42 -17.51
N ASP A 304 2.78 -7.53 -17.46
CA ASP A 304 3.49 -8.68 -18.02
C ASP A 304 3.65 -9.81 -16.99
N ALA A 305 4.01 -10.99 -17.48
CA ALA A 305 4.13 -12.20 -16.68
C ALA A 305 5.20 -12.08 -15.57
N GLU A 306 6.24 -11.29 -15.82
CA GLU A 306 7.33 -11.04 -14.87
C GLU A 306 6.92 -10.04 -13.77
N LYS A 307 5.84 -9.27 -13.99
CA LYS A 307 5.27 -8.28 -13.06
C LYS A 307 6.33 -7.27 -12.62
N THR A 308 7.12 -6.83 -13.58
CA THR A 308 8.24 -5.95 -13.32
C THR A 308 7.74 -4.60 -12.76
N PRO A 309 8.46 -3.95 -11.83
CA PRO A 309 8.09 -2.62 -11.38
C PRO A 309 8.03 -1.63 -12.54
N VAL A 310 7.05 -0.73 -12.54
CA VAL A 310 6.99 0.34 -13.55
C VAL A 310 8.13 1.33 -13.27
N ASP A 311 9.16 1.29 -14.11
CA ASP A 311 10.36 2.11 -14.00
C ASP A 311 10.34 3.27 -15.00
N GLY A 312 9.94 4.47 -14.58
CA GLY A 312 9.90 5.63 -15.48
C GLY A 312 11.27 6.05 -16.08
N THR A 313 12.40 5.57 -15.56
CA THR A 313 13.74 6.06 -15.96
C THR A 313 14.86 5.01 -15.98
N GLY A 314 14.56 3.72 -16.14
CA GLY A 314 15.59 2.66 -16.11
C GLY A 314 16.23 2.43 -14.73
N ASN A 315 15.70 3.08 -13.69
CA ASN A 315 15.98 2.77 -12.30
C ASN A 315 14.85 1.87 -11.80
N ALA A 316 15.19 0.64 -11.41
CA ALA A 316 14.24 -0.26 -10.80
C ALA A 316 13.50 0.45 -9.65
N ASP A 317 12.16 0.42 -9.72
CA ASP A 317 11.24 0.82 -8.65
C ASP A 317 10.99 2.33 -8.43
N ALA A 318 10.92 3.14 -9.50
CA ALA A 318 10.55 4.57 -9.40
C ALA A 318 9.15 4.84 -8.78
N THR A 319 8.27 3.84 -8.78
CA THR A 319 6.91 3.94 -8.21
C THR A 319 6.79 3.31 -6.81
N ALA A 320 7.85 2.69 -6.28
CA ALA A 320 7.84 2.15 -4.93
C ALA A 320 7.71 3.24 -3.89
N GLN A 321 6.91 2.96 -2.87
CA GLN A 321 6.70 3.81 -1.71
C GLN A 321 6.71 2.89 -0.49
N VAL A 322 7.53 3.23 0.51
CA VAL A 322 7.45 2.60 1.82
C VAL A 322 6.17 3.07 2.51
N VAL A 323 5.27 2.13 2.79
CA VAL A 323 3.98 2.40 3.43
C VAL A 323 4.09 2.25 4.93
N LEU A 324 4.84 1.25 5.38
CA LEU A 324 5.05 0.97 6.80
C LEU A 324 6.45 0.40 7.02
N GLU A 325 7.20 1.00 7.94
CA GLU A 325 8.49 0.50 8.41
C GLU A 325 8.32 -0.49 9.56
N TYR A 326 9.32 -1.35 9.76
CA TYR A 326 9.35 -2.36 10.81
C TYR A 326 8.07 -3.19 10.83
N LEU A 327 7.69 -3.69 9.66
CA LEU A 327 6.52 -4.52 9.49
C LEU A 327 6.70 -5.81 10.28
N ALA A 328 5.72 -6.11 11.14
CA ALA A 328 5.68 -7.35 11.91
C ALA A 328 4.69 -8.37 11.31
N GLU A 329 3.62 -7.90 10.67
CA GLU A 329 2.58 -8.75 10.10
C GLU A 329 1.79 -7.97 9.05
N PHE A 330 1.47 -8.61 7.93
CA PHE A 330 0.55 -8.09 6.90
C PHE A 330 -0.32 -9.25 6.44
N ASN A 331 -1.51 -9.38 7.04
CA ASN A 331 -2.47 -10.42 6.72
C ASN A 331 -3.76 -9.78 6.17
N VAL A 332 -4.29 -10.35 5.09
CA VAL A 332 -5.43 -9.88 4.33
C VAL A 332 -6.43 -11.01 4.14
N ASP A 333 -7.48 -10.98 4.96
CA ASP A 333 -8.62 -11.88 4.90
C ASP A 333 -9.71 -11.36 3.95
N LEU A 334 -10.47 -12.28 3.33
CA LEU A 334 -11.56 -11.93 2.42
C LEU A 334 -12.93 -12.33 2.96
N PHE A 335 -13.91 -11.45 2.83
CA PHE A 335 -15.33 -11.79 3.00
C PHE A 335 -15.98 -11.95 1.65
N VAL A 336 -16.42 -13.17 1.38
CA VAL A 336 -16.82 -13.60 0.04
C VAL A 336 -18.21 -14.20 0.03
N ASP A 337 -18.97 -13.86 -1.00
CA ASP A 337 -20.28 -14.44 -1.25
C ASP A 337 -20.13 -15.81 -1.93
N THR A 338 -20.38 -16.87 -1.18
CA THR A 338 -20.18 -18.25 -1.63
C THR A 338 -21.32 -18.78 -2.49
N ARG A 339 -22.46 -18.06 -2.60
CA ARG A 339 -23.61 -18.57 -3.37
C ARG A 339 -23.39 -18.42 -4.86
N ALA A 340 -23.57 -19.53 -5.58
CA ALA A 340 -23.48 -19.55 -7.03
C ALA A 340 -24.66 -18.91 -7.76
N ASN A 341 -25.84 -18.89 -7.11
CA ASN A 341 -27.10 -18.48 -7.73
C ASN A 341 -27.52 -17.10 -7.23
N ASP A 342 -27.72 -16.16 -8.16
CA ASP A 342 -28.16 -14.79 -7.86
C ASP A 342 -29.56 -14.69 -7.21
N SER A 343 -30.33 -15.77 -7.22
CA SER A 343 -31.70 -15.83 -6.69
C SER A 343 -31.77 -16.10 -5.19
N LEU A 344 -30.65 -16.42 -4.54
CA LEU A 344 -30.58 -16.67 -3.10
C LEU A 344 -29.96 -15.46 -2.40
N PRO A 345 -30.34 -15.15 -1.13
CA PRO A 345 -29.69 -14.09 -0.38
C PRO A 345 -28.17 -14.35 -0.27
N PRO A 346 -27.30 -13.33 -0.19
CA PRO A 346 -25.85 -13.56 -0.10
C PRO A 346 -25.47 -14.46 1.08
N SER A 347 -24.50 -15.35 0.88
CA SER A 347 -23.89 -16.15 1.96
C SER A 347 -22.44 -15.73 2.12
N VAL A 348 -22.26 -14.69 2.92
CA VAL A 348 -20.94 -14.12 3.17
C VAL A 348 -20.22 -14.99 4.19
N VAL A 349 -19.09 -15.55 3.78
CA VAL A 349 -18.20 -16.34 4.63
C VAL A 349 -16.84 -15.66 4.65
N ARG A 350 -16.16 -15.67 5.80
CA ARG A 350 -14.74 -15.32 5.86
C ARG A 350 -13.96 -16.46 5.22
N ALA A 351 -13.29 -16.18 4.13
CA ALA A 351 -12.37 -17.10 3.50
C ALA A 351 -10.97 -16.72 3.97
N ASP A 352 -10.45 -17.59 4.84
CA ASP A 352 -9.14 -17.48 5.49
C ASP A 352 -8.14 -18.36 4.70
N ASP A 353 -6.95 -17.81 4.45
CA ASP A 353 -5.68 -18.40 4.03
C ASP A 353 -5.68 -19.50 2.93
N PRO A 354 -5.88 -20.81 3.16
CA PRO A 354 -5.70 -21.80 2.07
C PRO A 354 -6.93 -22.01 1.17
N ALA A 355 -8.10 -21.45 1.52
CA ALA A 355 -9.33 -21.66 0.73
C ALA A 355 -9.46 -20.72 -0.48
N VAL A 356 -8.62 -19.68 -0.57
CA VAL A 356 -8.60 -18.69 -1.66
C VAL A 356 -7.20 -18.56 -2.23
N ASP A 357 -6.49 -19.66 -2.42
CA ASP A 357 -5.36 -19.63 -3.35
C ASP A 357 -5.94 -19.48 -4.76
N TRP A 358 -5.98 -18.24 -5.25
CA TRP A 358 -6.31 -17.94 -6.63
C TRP A 358 -5.05 -17.97 -7.51
N THR A 359 -4.26 -19.02 -7.33
CA THR A 359 -3.51 -19.58 -8.44
C THR A 359 -4.52 -20.28 -9.35
N LEU A 360 -4.91 -19.59 -10.43
CA LEU A 360 -5.53 -20.28 -11.56
C LEU A 360 -4.50 -21.31 -12.02
N ASP A 361 -4.77 -22.56 -11.67
CA ASP A 361 -4.00 -23.77 -11.95
C ASP A 361 -2.83 -23.53 -12.92
N SER A 362 -1.63 -23.41 -12.36
CA SER A 362 -0.38 -23.34 -13.12
C SER A 362 -0.03 -24.68 -13.75
N ASN A 363 -0.99 -25.61 -13.90
CA ASN A 363 -0.82 -26.81 -14.69
C ASN A 363 -0.53 -26.42 -16.14
N THR A 364 0.77 -26.34 -16.41
CA THR A 364 1.46 -26.15 -17.68
C THR A 364 1.18 -27.26 -18.70
N ASN A 365 0.18 -28.10 -18.48
CA ASN A 365 -0.20 -29.16 -19.39
C ASN A 365 -1.22 -28.63 -20.41
N THR A 366 -0.67 -28.09 -21.50
CA THR A 366 -1.33 -27.47 -22.65
C THR A 366 -2.35 -28.33 -23.41
N ASN A 367 -2.71 -29.52 -22.91
CA ASN A 367 -3.63 -30.43 -23.57
C ASN A 367 -4.88 -30.79 -22.75
N ASP A 368 -5.08 -30.20 -21.57
CA ASP A 368 -6.22 -30.57 -20.74
C ASP A 368 -7.45 -29.71 -21.05
N ALA A 369 -8.16 -30.09 -22.11
CA ALA A 369 -9.49 -29.56 -22.41
C ALA A 369 -10.50 -29.88 -21.28
N ASP A 370 -10.20 -30.82 -20.38
CA ASP A 370 -11.04 -31.13 -19.21
C ASP A 370 -10.76 -30.22 -18.00
N ALA A 371 -9.63 -29.50 -17.94
CA ALA A 371 -9.39 -28.45 -16.94
C ALA A 371 -10.26 -27.19 -17.14
N ARG A 372 -10.91 -27.04 -18.31
CA ARG A 372 -11.98 -26.05 -18.52
C ARG A 372 -13.32 -26.50 -17.91
N ASN A 373 -13.48 -27.79 -17.63
CA ASN A 373 -14.70 -28.42 -17.10
C ASN A 373 -14.55 -28.94 -15.65
N SER A 374 -13.34 -28.97 -15.08
CA SER A 374 -13.16 -29.24 -13.67
C SER A 374 -13.60 -28.00 -12.88
N ASN A 375 -14.68 -28.14 -12.13
CA ASN A 375 -15.26 -27.16 -11.19
C ASN A 375 -14.32 -26.77 -10.03
N SER A 376 -13.00 -26.79 -10.24
CA SER A 376 -11.96 -26.32 -9.32
C SER A 376 -11.38 -24.96 -9.75
N MET A 377 -12.14 -24.16 -10.51
CA MET A 377 -12.15 -22.73 -10.18
C MET A 377 -12.57 -22.65 -8.71
N SER A 378 -11.67 -22.21 -7.84
CA SER A 378 -12.02 -21.58 -6.56
C SER A 378 -13.38 -20.92 -6.71
N THR A 379 -14.40 -21.42 -6.01
CA THR A 379 -15.83 -21.11 -6.23
C THR A 379 -16.19 -19.63 -6.02
N VAL A 380 -15.19 -18.79 -5.82
CA VAL A 380 -15.28 -17.37 -5.51
C VAL A 380 -14.48 -16.57 -6.55
N GLY A 381 -15.13 -16.17 -7.64
CA GLY A 381 -14.57 -15.12 -8.50
C GLY A 381 -14.50 -13.78 -7.74
N PRO A 382 -13.64 -12.83 -8.14
CA PRO A 382 -13.42 -11.58 -7.41
C PRO A 382 -14.71 -10.76 -7.32
N GLN A 383 -15.61 -10.88 -8.28
CA GLN A 383 -16.95 -10.27 -8.25
C GLN A 383 -17.81 -10.71 -7.06
N ARG A 384 -17.38 -11.72 -6.31
CA ARG A 384 -18.02 -12.21 -5.08
C ARG A 384 -17.38 -11.67 -3.82
N ILE A 385 -16.23 -11.02 -3.89
CA ILE A 385 -15.63 -10.33 -2.74
C ILE A 385 -16.54 -9.14 -2.37
N ARG A 386 -16.80 -8.98 -1.06
CA ARG A 386 -17.66 -7.91 -0.52
C ARG A 386 -16.85 -6.93 0.30
N SER A 387 -15.99 -7.46 1.16
CA SER A 387 -15.07 -6.69 1.99
C SER A 387 -13.79 -7.48 2.21
N VAL A 388 -12.77 -6.75 2.66
CA VAL A 388 -11.47 -7.27 3.02
C VAL A 388 -11.21 -6.90 4.47
N GLN A 389 -10.75 -7.86 5.28
CA GLN A 389 -10.24 -7.60 6.60
C GLN A 389 -8.72 -7.54 6.55
N LEU A 390 -8.18 -6.35 6.83
CA LEU A 390 -6.76 -6.08 6.89
C LEU A 390 -6.30 -6.14 8.34
N ARG A 391 -5.28 -6.96 8.63
CA ARG A 391 -4.51 -6.93 9.87
C ARG A 391 -3.08 -6.49 9.56
N LEU A 392 -2.71 -5.33 10.08
CA LEU A 392 -1.42 -4.70 9.84
C LEU A 392 -0.72 -4.44 11.18
N SER A 393 0.48 -4.99 11.35
CA SER A 393 1.26 -4.87 12.58
C SER A 393 2.63 -4.25 12.31
N THR A 394 3.04 -3.30 13.15
CA THR A 394 4.41 -2.74 13.18
C THR A 394 5.05 -3.01 14.53
N ARG A 395 6.38 -3.12 14.58
CA ARG A 395 7.16 -3.36 15.80
C ARG A 395 8.13 -2.22 16.11
N SER A 396 8.60 -2.17 17.35
CA SER A 396 9.75 -1.34 17.70
C SER A 396 11.01 -1.79 16.92
N PRO A 397 11.94 -0.85 16.63
CA PRO A 397 13.16 -1.17 15.89
C PRO A 397 14.07 -2.15 16.63
N SER A 398 14.09 -2.09 17.96
CA SER A 398 14.86 -2.95 18.84
C SER A 398 13.98 -3.66 19.86
N GLU A 399 14.53 -4.70 20.47
CA GLU A 399 13.95 -5.38 21.62
C GLU A 399 14.17 -4.57 22.91
N ASP A 400 13.20 -4.66 23.83
CA ASP A 400 13.32 -4.12 25.18
C ASP A 400 13.60 -5.29 26.13
N ALA A 401 14.77 -5.27 26.78
CA ALA A 401 15.19 -6.39 27.63
C ALA A 401 14.32 -6.58 28.88
N ARG A 402 13.55 -5.56 29.27
CA ARG A 402 12.57 -5.64 30.36
C ARG A 402 11.22 -6.17 29.89
N PHE A 403 11.05 -6.36 28.59
CA PHE A 403 9.81 -6.83 27.97
C PHE A 403 10.00 -8.25 27.46
N THR A 404 9.89 -9.22 28.37
CA THR A 404 10.12 -10.65 28.06
C THR A 404 9.25 -11.15 26.91
N PHE A 405 9.86 -11.86 25.97
CA PHE A 405 9.14 -12.58 24.92
C PHE A 405 8.20 -13.63 25.52
N VAL A 406 7.02 -13.72 24.93
CA VAL A 406 6.03 -14.75 25.20
C VAL A 406 5.47 -15.13 23.85
N ALA A 407 5.60 -16.40 23.50
CA ALA A 407 5.11 -16.94 22.24
C ALA A 407 3.63 -16.59 22.04
N ARG A 408 3.27 -16.33 20.78
CA ARG A 408 1.89 -16.11 20.38
C ARG A 408 1.09 -17.40 20.61
N GLY A 409 -0.21 -17.27 20.87
CA GLY A 409 -1.11 -18.41 21.08
C GLY A 409 -1.75 -18.93 19.78
N GLY A 410 -1.08 -18.79 18.63
CA GLY A 410 -1.60 -19.06 17.29
C GLY A 410 -1.58 -17.83 16.38
N SER A 411 -1.52 -18.04 15.07
CA SER A 411 -1.49 -17.00 14.02
C SER A 411 -2.69 -16.04 14.03
N THR A 412 -3.79 -16.40 14.69
CA THR A 412 -4.99 -15.54 14.80
C THR A 412 -5.04 -14.74 16.11
N ALA A 413 -4.23 -15.08 17.11
CA ALA A 413 -4.20 -14.37 18.39
C ALA A 413 -3.57 -12.97 18.24
N PRO A 414 -3.82 -11.99 19.11
CA PRO A 414 -3.18 -10.68 19.00
C PRO A 414 -1.65 -10.74 19.07
N LEU A 415 -0.96 -10.13 18.09
CA LEU A 415 0.49 -10.00 18.08
C LEU A 415 0.91 -8.82 18.98
N LEU A 416 1.36 -9.12 20.21
CA LEU A 416 1.75 -8.09 21.19
C LEU A 416 3.27 -7.96 21.36
N ARG A 417 4.00 -9.02 21.03
CA ARG A 417 5.44 -9.19 21.22
C ARG A 417 6.02 -9.76 19.94
N TYR A 418 7.26 -9.37 19.66
CA TYR A 418 7.98 -9.82 18.47
C TYR A 418 9.42 -10.13 18.83
N GLU A 419 9.85 -11.35 18.58
CA GLU A 419 11.23 -11.81 18.70
C GLU A 419 12.00 -11.40 17.43
N LEU A 420 13.01 -10.56 17.57
CA LEU A 420 13.96 -10.25 16.50
C LEU A 420 15.18 -11.19 16.57
N ASP A 421 15.76 -11.33 17.76
CA ASP A 421 17.01 -12.05 17.98
C ASP A 421 16.93 -12.93 19.24
N PRO A 422 16.81 -14.27 19.06
CA PRO A 422 16.77 -15.22 20.17
C PRO A 422 17.96 -15.14 21.15
N GLY A 423 19.07 -14.49 20.78
CA GLY A 423 20.22 -14.26 21.63
C GLY A 423 20.05 -13.10 22.63
N VAL A 424 19.05 -12.24 22.43
CA VAL A 424 18.78 -11.09 23.29
C VAL A 424 17.59 -11.41 24.18
N ALA A 425 17.78 -11.29 25.51
CA ALA A 425 16.66 -11.45 26.43
C ALA A 425 15.73 -10.23 26.27
N GLY A 426 14.55 -10.40 25.69
CA GLY A 426 13.60 -9.29 25.48
C GLY A 426 12.57 -9.63 24.43
N ALA A 427 11.87 -8.60 23.94
CA ALA A 427 11.04 -8.64 22.75
C ALA A 427 10.81 -7.21 22.27
N ALA A 428 10.55 -7.03 20.98
CA ALA A 428 10.01 -5.79 20.46
C ALA A 428 8.52 -5.67 20.75
N ARG A 429 8.09 -4.42 20.93
CA ARG A 429 6.69 -4.07 21.19
C ARG A 429 5.96 -3.96 19.87
N VAL A 430 4.79 -4.59 19.76
CA VAL A 430 3.99 -4.57 18.54
C VAL A 430 2.77 -3.67 18.69
N ARG A 431 2.40 -3.00 17.59
CA ARG A 431 1.14 -2.27 17.44
C ARG A 431 0.44 -2.78 16.20
N THR A 432 -0.79 -3.24 16.40
CA THR A 432 -1.62 -3.81 15.35
C THR A 432 -2.85 -2.92 15.15
N ILE A 433 -3.20 -2.72 13.88
CA ILE A 433 -4.52 -2.22 13.47
C ILE A 433 -5.22 -3.33 12.68
N GLN A 434 -6.51 -3.52 12.98
CA GLN A 434 -7.37 -4.41 12.22
C GLN A 434 -8.56 -3.59 11.73
N THR A 435 -8.82 -3.64 10.43
CA THR A 435 -9.92 -2.89 9.83
C THR A 435 -10.59 -3.70 8.72
N GLU A 436 -11.89 -3.54 8.61
CA GLU A 436 -12.65 -4.06 7.48
C GLU A 436 -12.87 -2.94 6.45
N ILE A 437 -12.60 -3.27 5.19
CA ILE A 437 -12.65 -2.37 4.05
C ILE A 437 -13.69 -2.91 3.08
N PHE A 438 -14.77 -2.15 2.87
CA PHE A 438 -15.76 -2.45 1.84
C PHE A 438 -15.19 -2.17 0.45
N LEU A 439 -15.51 -3.05 -0.50
CA LEU A 439 -15.09 -2.94 -1.89
C LEU A 439 -16.28 -2.53 -2.79
N PRO A 440 -16.59 -1.23 -2.91
CA PRO A 440 -17.80 -0.76 -3.60
C PRO A 440 -17.83 -1.18 -5.08
N ASN A 441 -16.69 -1.18 -5.76
CA ASN A 441 -16.62 -1.51 -7.19
C ASN A 441 -16.83 -3.00 -7.48
N PHE A 442 -16.78 -3.86 -6.47
CA PHE A 442 -16.95 -5.32 -6.60
C PHE A 442 -18.40 -5.76 -6.37
N SER A 443 -19.23 -4.87 -5.82
CA SER A 443 -20.62 -5.13 -5.49
C SER A 443 -21.58 -4.98 -6.69
N TYR A 444 -21.11 -4.39 -7.79
CA TYR A 444 -21.93 -4.15 -8.98
C TYR A 444 -22.14 -5.44 -9.77
N LYS A 445 -23.24 -6.14 -9.49
CA LYS A 445 -23.75 -7.20 -10.38
C LYS A 445 -24.36 -6.53 -11.60
N GLY A 446 -23.61 -6.48 -12.70
CA GLY A 446 -24.13 -6.14 -14.02
C GLY A 446 -25.16 -7.19 -14.47
N ARG A 447 -26.40 -7.03 -14.04
CA ARG A 447 -27.59 -7.54 -14.73
C ARG A 447 -28.44 -6.33 -15.08
N LEU A 448 -28.01 -5.57 -16.09
CA LEU A 448 -28.85 -4.60 -16.80
C LEU A 448 -29.50 -5.20 -18.06
N ASN A 449 -29.62 -6.53 -18.12
CA ASN A 449 -30.46 -7.19 -19.13
C ASN A 449 -31.83 -7.53 -18.52
N GLN A 450 -32.69 -6.52 -18.41
CA GLN A 450 -34.15 -6.66 -18.53
C GLN A 450 -34.69 -5.52 -19.37
#